data_AF-A0A150GW08-F1
#
_entry.id   AF-A0A150GW08-F1
#
_cell.length_a   1.000
_cell.length_b   1.000
_cell.length_c   1.000
_cell.angle_alpha   90.00
_cell.angle_beta   90.00
_cell.angle_gamma   90.00
#
_symmetry.space_group_name_H-M   'P 1'
#
loop_
_entity.id
_entity.type
_entity.pdbx_description
1 polymer ?
#
loop_
_entity_poly.entity_id
_entity_poly.type
_entity_poly.pdbx_seq_one_letter_code
_entity_poly.pdbx_strand_id
1 'polypeptide(L)'
;MITQQQEEGAAPDLLRGRPILRVLLGSAEELASARATIKFAYTGEVQADSIREALGVLRQAAHLQVEGCAAACLERIKTLLPQAQDAAGHAPVVPPVLELYACERLWPEAVEEPRFASVLEAAKPLLVSHFGDTLAALNRPVLREQLLTLPAVALEALLESDDFGTDTEDSVMLLLATWMRENRGRTDSAARERLCRLVRLVQLSRQYATFVLPLLAADFASSCKVNNPGWFSTSCANAALISAYVAAASRYERAEMLEDIADVSKQSPWFSTRARRRCIPEAGLDFRWSLDKEKLREVLDKLQPDGEVFVPCPVDTASGHIMARGFRFTPELCCARGEDSSIYLSCQLPEAYLLPGSHLLDVKHGPVVDISARLFINRWRGGVQGTPNVRFAEDDLMHLGGQRRGMDISLRELAASDGPLAAWFEYLRHGRITGKLTLLQAVASWDEGEEAGDGRSERSDEGDE
;
A
#
# COMPACT_ATOMS: atom_id res chain seq x y z
N MET A 1 -10.10 38.64 31.79
CA MET A 1 -10.06 40.11 31.61
C MET A 1 -8.93 40.42 30.63
N ILE A 2 -9.27 40.49 29.33
CA ILE A 2 -8.39 41.01 28.29
C ILE A 2 -9.16 42.18 27.69
N THR A 3 -8.58 43.36 27.79
CA THR A 3 -9.15 44.64 27.39
C THR A 3 -9.15 44.72 25.86
N GLN A 4 -10.31 44.60 25.21
CA GLN A 4 -10.49 44.95 23.81
C GLN A 4 -10.55 46.47 23.71
N GLN A 5 -9.47 47.07 23.20
CA GLN A 5 -9.51 48.45 22.69
C GLN A 5 -10.27 48.46 21.37
N GLN A 6 -11.30 49.29 21.36
CA GLN A 6 -12.18 49.56 20.25
C GLN A 6 -11.50 50.62 19.37
N GLU A 7 -10.82 50.20 18.30
CA GLU A 7 -10.38 51.10 17.23
C GLU A 7 -11.57 51.42 16.32
N GLU A 8 -12.26 52.52 16.64
CA GLU A 8 -13.22 53.19 15.75
C GLU A 8 -12.45 53.93 14.65
N GLY A 9 -12.05 53.20 13.61
CA GLY A 9 -11.57 53.79 12.36
C GLY A 9 -12.74 54.42 11.60
N ALA A 10 -12.68 55.74 11.39
CA ALA A 10 -13.65 56.51 10.63
C ALA A 10 -13.81 55.98 9.19
N ALA A 11 -14.93 55.30 8.92
CA ALA A 11 -15.30 54.86 7.58
C ALA A 11 -15.86 56.03 6.73
N PRO A 12 -15.60 56.07 5.41
CA PRO A 12 -16.02 57.16 4.54
C PRO A 12 -17.56 57.29 4.44
N ASP A 13 -18.03 58.53 4.27
CA ASP A 13 -19.41 59.05 4.34
C ASP A 13 -20.46 58.37 3.41
N LEU A 14 -20.06 57.39 2.58
CA LEU A 14 -20.94 56.66 1.65
C LEU A 14 -21.76 55.51 2.31
N LEU A 15 -21.51 55.19 3.58
CA LEU A 15 -22.20 54.11 4.31
C LEU A 15 -23.31 54.59 5.24
N ARG A 16 -23.56 55.90 5.37
CA ARG A 16 -24.64 56.42 6.21
C ARG A 16 -26.00 55.96 5.68
N GLY A 17 -26.64 55.04 6.43
CA GLY A 17 -28.00 54.55 6.16
C GLY A 17 -28.11 53.12 5.60
N ARG A 18 -26.98 52.41 5.36
CA ARG A 18 -27.04 50.99 4.94
C ARG A 18 -27.12 50.07 6.17
N PRO A 19 -27.91 48.98 6.12
CA PRO A 19 -27.91 47.99 7.19
C PRO A 19 -26.52 47.36 7.33
N ILE A 20 -25.99 47.37 8.56
CA ILE A 20 -24.70 46.74 8.89
C ILE A 20 -25.00 45.38 9.50
N LEU A 21 -24.67 44.31 8.76
CA LEU A 21 -24.71 42.95 9.29
C LEU A 21 -23.42 42.69 10.08
N ARG A 22 -23.55 42.36 11.36
CA ARG A 22 -22.43 41.94 12.20
C ARG A 22 -22.51 40.43 12.39
N VAL A 23 -21.47 39.73 11.94
CA VAL A 23 -21.33 38.29 12.09
C VAL A 23 -20.17 38.02 13.05
N LEU A 24 -20.43 37.17 14.05
CA LEU A 24 -19.39 36.69 14.95
C LEU A 24 -18.62 35.58 14.24
N LEU A 25 -17.30 35.71 14.18
CA LEU A 25 -16.40 34.69 13.62
C LEU A 25 -15.53 34.11 14.72
N GLY A 26 -15.22 32.82 14.63
CA GLY A 26 -14.31 32.15 15.55
C GLY A 26 -12.84 32.48 15.28
N SER A 27 -12.50 32.89 14.05
CA SER A 27 -11.15 33.30 13.66
C SER A 27 -11.16 34.20 12.43
N ALA A 28 -10.00 34.79 12.11
CA ALA A 28 -9.82 35.58 10.89
C ALA A 28 -9.88 34.72 9.61
N GLU A 29 -9.55 33.43 9.69
CA GLU A 29 -9.57 32.50 8.55
C GLU A 29 -11.00 32.23 8.05
N GLU A 30 -11.99 32.31 8.93
CA GLU A 30 -13.40 32.10 8.60
C GLU A 30 -14.01 33.26 7.78
N LEU A 31 -13.33 34.41 7.71
CA LEU A 31 -13.87 35.62 7.06
C LEU A 31 -14.20 35.40 5.58
N ALA A 32 -13.33 34.69 4.84
CA ALA A 32 -13.55 34.44 3.42
C ALA A 32 -14.79 33.56 3.21
N SER A 33 -14.90 32.46 3.96
CA SER A 33 -16.05 31.56 3.92
C SER A 33 -17.34 32.25 4.34
N ALA A 34 -17.33 33.04 5.43
CA ALA A 34 -18.51 33.78 5.87
C ALA A 34 -18.99 34.80 4.83
N ARG A 35 -18.06 35.51 4.18
CA ARG A 35 -18.38 36.42 3.07
C ARG A 35 -18.99 35.67 1.89
N ALA A 36 -18.44 34.51 1.53
CA ALA A 36 -18.97 33.67 0.45
C ALA A 36 -20.37 33.12 0.78
N THR A 37 -20.62 32.70 2.03
CA THR A 37 -21.95 32.29 2.50
C THR A 37 -22.96 33.44 2.44
N ILE A 38 -22.58 34.65 2.89
CA ILE A 38 -23.45 35.82 2.78
C ILE A 38 -23.72 36.13 1.30
N LYS A 39 -22.70 36.08 0.45
CA LYS A 39 -22.86 36.29 -1.00
C LYS A 39 -23.83 35.29 -1.60
N PHE A 40 -23.74 34.01 -1.23
CA PHE A 40 -24.70 32.98 -1.64
C PHE A 40 -26.14 33.38 -1.28
N ALA A 41 -26.40 33.93 -0.09
CA ALA A 41 -27.74 34.37 0.29
C ALA A 41 -28.33 35.44 -0.66
N TYR A 42 -27.47 36.18 -1.38
CA TYR A 42 -27.89 37.14 -2.40
C TYR A 42 -27.88 36.58 -3.83
N THR A 43 -27.00 35.63 -4.15
CA THR A 43 -26.78 35.17 -5.54
C THR A 43 -27.32 33.78 -5.84
N GLY A 44 -27.52 32.94 -4.81
CA GLY A 44 -27.83 31.52 -4.97
C GLY A 44 -26.66 30.65 -5.45
N GLU A 45 -25.44 31.20 -5.52
CA GLU A 45 -24.27 30.53 -6.08
C GLU A 45 -23.11 30.45 -5.08
N VAL A 46 -22.51 29.26 -4.96
CA VAL A 46 -21.33 29.03 -4.10
C VAL A 46 -20.06 29.32 -4.91
N GLN A 47 -19.31 30.33 -4.46
CA GLN A 47 -18.03 30.70 -5.06
C GLN A 47 -16.90 30.11 -4.22
N ALA A 48 -16.47 28.90 -4.62
CA ALA A 48 -15.34 28.18 -4.04
C ALA A 48 -14.55 27.52 -5.17
N ASP A 49 -13.24 27.73 -5.17
CA ASP A 49 -12.32 27.23 -6.19
C ASP A 49 -11.55 25.98 -5.71
N SER A 50 -11.66 25.66 -4.42
CA SER A 50 -11.05 24.46 -3.81
C SER A 50 -12.04 23.70 -2.93
N ILE A 51 -11.70 22.45 -2.61
CA ILE A 51 -12.50 21.62 -1.71
C ILE A 51 -12.52 22.24 -0.31
N ARG A 52 -11.37 22.73 0.18
CA ARG A 52 -11.27 23.40 1.47
C ARG A 52 -12.18 24.62 1.57
N GLU A 53 -12.20 25.46 0.55
CA GLU A 53 -13.08 26.64 0.53
C GLU A 53 -14.54 26.24 0.59
N ALA A 54 -14.96 25.27 -0.22
CA ALA A 54 -16.34 24.79 -0.24
C ALA A 54 -16.78 24.20 1.12
N LEU A 55 -15.90 23.43 1.79
CA LEU A 55 -16.12 22.93 3.15
C LEU A 55 -16.21 24.07 4.18
N GLY A 56 -15.38 25.11 4.03
CA GLY A 56 -15.45 26.31 4.86
C GLY A 56 -16.79 27.03 4.71
N VAL A 57 -17.27 27.20 3.47
CA VAL A 57 -18.59 27.80 3.20
C VAL A 57 -19.72 26.94 3.76
N LEU A 58 -19.63 25.62 3.64
CA LEU A 58 -20.60 24.68 4.21
C LEU A 58 -20.73 24.86 5.74
N ARG A 59 -19.61 24.91 6.45
CA ARG A 59 -19.60 25.13 7.91
C ARG A 59 -20.18 26.49 8.30
N GLN A 60 -19.83 27.55 7.56
CA GLN A 60 -20.39 28.88 7.80
C GLN A 60 -21.88 28.97 7.44
N ALA A 61 -22.34 28.24 6.42
CA ALA A 61 -23.75 28.14 6.08
C ALA A 61 -24.57 27.49 7.19
N ALA A 62 -24.06 26.43 7.82
CA ALA A 62 -24.69 25.81 8.98
C ALA A 62 -24.75 26.79 10.17
N HIS A 63 -23.64 27.48 10.46
CA HIS A 63 -23.57 28.47 11.55
C HIS A 63 -24.56 29.64 11.35
N LEU A 64 -24.65 30.17 10.13
CA LEU A 64 -25.52 31.30 9.78
C LEU A 64 -26.95 30.88 9.42
N GLN A 65 -27.24 29.57 9.39
CA GLN A 65 -28.53 28.99 9.01
C GLN A 65 -29.03 29.47 7.63
N VAL A 66 -28.12 29.53 6.65
CA VAL A 66 -28.47 29.93 5.28
C VAL A 66 -29.04 28.74 4.52
N GLU A 67 -30.35 28.76 4.30
CA GLU A 67 -31.09 27.69 3.63
C GLU A 67 -30.56 27.44 2.20
N GLY A 68 -30.48 26.16 1.80
CA GLY A 68 -30.03 25.75 0.46
C GLY A 68 -28.52 25.83 0.22
N CYS A 69 -27.77 26.61 1.01
CA CYS A 69 -26.33 26.80 0.82
C CYS A 69 -25.53 25.52 1.05
N ALA A 70 -25.91 24.72 2.05
CA ALA A 70 -25.27 23.43 2.32
C ALA A 70 -25.34 22.47 1.13
N ALA A 71 -26.54 22.28 0.55
CA ALA A 71 -26.73 21.45 -0.64
C ALA A 71 -25.91 21.95 -1.84
N ALA A 72 -25.86 23.27 -2.07
CA ALA A 72 -25.06 23.87 -3.13
C ALA A 72 -23.55 23.66 -2.91
N CYS A 73 -23.07 23.71 -1.66
CA CYS A 73 -21.67 23.42 -1.34
C CYS A 73 -21.32 21.95 -1.62
N LEU A 74 -22.19 21.01 -1.23
CA LEU A 74 -21.98 19.57 -1.48
C LEU A 74 -21.91 19.26 -2.97
N GLU A 75 -22.82 19.83 -3.77
CA GLU A 75 -22.78 19.69 -5.22
C GLU A 75 -21.53 20.34 -5.82
N ARG A 76 -21.13 21.52 -5.32
CA ARG A 76 -19.87 22.15 -5.74
C ARG A 76 -18.67 21.24 -5.45
N ILE A 77 -18.58 20.64 -4.27
CA ILE A 77 -17.51 19.68 -3.93
C ILE A 77 -17.50 18.51 -4.91
N LYS A 78 -18.66 17.91 -5.21
CA LYS A 78 -18.76 16.84 -6.21
C LYS A 78 -18.29 17.28 -7.60
N THR A 79 -18.56 18.52 -8.01
CA THR A 79 -18.07 19.04 -9.30
C THR A 79 -16.57 19.28 -9.33
N LEU A 80 -15.93 19.57 -8.19
CA LEU A 80 -14.49 19.81 -8.07
C LEU A 80 -13.69 18.50 -8.00
N LEU A 81 -14.25 17.46 -7.40
CA LEU A 81 -13.58 16.16 -7.21
C LEU A 81 -12.93 15.55 -8.49
N PRO A 82 -13.61 15.50 -9.66
CA PRO A 82 -13.02 14.90 -10.86
C PRO A 82 -12.01 15.79 -11.60
N GLN A 83 -11.89 17.08 -11.28
CA GLN A 83 -11.19 18.07 -12.11
C GLN A 83 -9.66 17.89 -12.22
N ALA A 84 -9.05 17.03 -11.41
CA ALA A 84 -7.61 16.75 -11.49
C ALA A 84 -7.21 15.73 -12.57
N GLN A 85 -8.16 15.05 -13.22
CA GLN A 85 -7.82 14.06 -14.25
C GLN A 85 -7.39 14.72 -15.58
N ASP A 86 -7.75 15.99 -15.82
CA ASP A 86 -7.59 16.65 -17.12
C ASP A 86 -6.43 17.66 -17.20
N ALA A 87 -5.81 18.04 -16.08
CA ALA A 87 -4.78 19.08 -16.03
C ALA A 87 -3.36 18.52 -16.27
N ALA A 88 -3.10 18.05 -17.48
CA ALA A 88 -1.75 17.75 -17.95
C ALA A 88 -0.95 19.06 -18.13
N GLY A 89 -0.28 19.56 -17.07
CA GLY A 89 0.92 20.39 -17.27
C GLY A 89 1.17 21.64 -16.42
N HIS A 90 0.48 21.93 -15.31
CA HIS A 90 0.83 23.08 -14.46
C HIS A 90 0.85 22.75 -12.96
N ALA A 91 2.04 22.89 -12.34
CA ALA A 91 2.37 22.79 -10.91
C ALA A 91 1.91 21.51 -10.16
N PRO A 92 2.54 21.13 -9.02
CA PRO A 92 2.05 20.01 -8.21
C PRO A 92 0.80 20.47 -7.45
N VAL A 93 -0.36 20.45 -8.12
CA VAL A 93 -1.66 20.63 -7.48
C VAL A 93 -2.00 19.33 -6.75
N VAL A 94 -2.27 19.42 -5.44
CA VAL A 94 -2.77 18.27 -4.67
C VAL A 94 -4.09 17.82 -5.31
N PRO A 95 -4.25 16.54 -5.67
CA PRO A 95 -5.51 16.06 -6.22
C PRO A 95 -6.69 16.42 -5.29
N PRO A 96 -7.82 16.94 -5.81
CA PRO A 96 -8.99 17.33 -5.01
C PRO A 96 -9.49 16.23 -4.08
N VAL A 97 -9.41 14.96 -4.49
CA VAL A 97 -9.76 13.83 -3.62
C VAL A 97 -8.84 13.74 -2.40
N LEU A 98 -7.53 13.97 -2.54
CA LEU A 98 -6.60 14.01 -1.41
C LEU A 98 -6.84 15.25 -0.55
N GLU A 99 -7.19 16.39 -1.16
CA GLU A 99 -7.56 17.61 -0.43
C GLU A 99 -8.80 17.41 0.45
N LEU A 100 -9.83 16.71 -0.07
CA LEU A 100 -11.04 16.38 0.68
C LEU A 100 -10.71 15.65 1.98
N TYR A 101 -9.90 14.59 1.90
CA TYR A 101 -9.48 13.82 3.06
C TYR A 101 -8.53 14.61 3.97
N ALA A 102 -7.59 15.38 3.41
CA ALA A 102 -6.72 16.25 4.22
C ALA A 102 -7.50 17.29 5.03
N CYS A 103 -8.71 17.63 4.61
CA CYS A 103 -9.63 18.54 5.30
C CYS A 103 -10.67 17.82 6.19
N GLU A 104 -10.40 16.59 6.66
CA GLU A 104 -11.28 15.81 7.55
C GLU A 104 -11.85 16.64 8.73
N ARG A 105 -11.04 17.52 9.32
CA ARG A 105 -11.46 18.39 10.45
C ARG A 105 -12.54 19.42 10.10
N LEU A 106 -12.78 19.64 8.81
CA LEU A 106 -13.81 20.56 8.29
C LEU A 106 -15.07 19.80 7.85
N TRP A 107 -15.08 18.47 7.91
CA TRP A 107 -16.25 17.69 7.54
C TRP A 107 -17.39 17.95 8.53
N PRO A 108 -18.64 18.05 8.04
CA PRO A 108 -19.79 18.20 8.92
C PRO A 108 -20.04 16.89 9.69
N GLU A 109 -20.63 17.02 10.87
CA GLU A 109 -21.10 15.86 11.62
C GLU A 109 -22.24 15.16 10.86
N ALA A 110 -22.23 13.82 10.86
CA ALA A 110 -23.21 13.04 10.09
C ALA A 110 -24.67 13.30 10.49
N VAL A 111 -24.91 13.69 11.76
CA VAL A 111 -26.24 14.05 12.27
C VAL A 111 -26.69 15.42 11.75
N GLU A 112 -25.74 16.33 11.52
CA GLU A 112 -26.01 17.70 11.08
C GLU A 112 -26.19 17.77 9.55
N GLU A 113 -25.35 17.07 8.79
CA GLU A 113 -25.44 17.02 7.32
C GLU A 113 -25.25 15.58 6.79
N PRO A 114 -26.30 14.75 6.84
CA PRO A 114 -26.23 13.36 6.40
C PRO A 114 -25.94 13.21 4.89
N ARG A 115 -26.21 14.26 4.08
CA ARG A 115 -25.94 14.20 2.63
C ARG A 115 -24.46 14.21 2.31
N PHE A 116 -23.60 14.60 3.25
CA PHE A 116 -22.15 14.55 3.09
C PHE A 116 -21.64 13.12 2.82
N ALA A 117 -22.34 12.09 3.32
CA ALA A 117 -22.05 10.70 2.98
C ALA A 117 -22.02 10.45 1.46
N SER A 118 -22.91 11.09 0.70
CA SER A 118 -22.92 10.97 -0.77
C SER A 118 -21.68 11.56 -1.45
N VAL A 119 -21.02 12.53 -0.81
CA VAL A 119 -19.74 13.08 -1.28
C VAL A 119 -18.62 12.08 -1.03
N LEU A 120 -18.59 11.45 0.15
CA LEU A 120 -17.59 10.42 0.48
C LEU A 120 -17.74 9.19 -0.43
N GLU A 121 -18.97 8.76 -0.70
CA GLU A 121 -19.25 7.68 -1.66
C GLU A 121 -18.77 8.02 -3.08
N ALA A 122 -18.92 9.27 -3.52
CA ALA A 122 -18.41 9.72 -4.82
C ALA A 122 -16.87 9.87 -4.84
N ALA A 123 -16.26 10.22 -3.69
CA ALA A 123 -14.82 10.42 -3.57
C ALA A 123 -14.04 9.10 -3.50
N LYS A 124 -14.61 8.05 -2.88
CA LYS A 124 -13.99 6.74 -2.71
C LYS A 124 -13.45 6.13 -4.02
N PRO A 125 -14.20 6.02 -5.14
CA PRO A 125 -13.65 5.49 -6.39
C PRO A 125 -12.53 6.36 -6.97
N LEU A 126 -12.56 7.68 -6.76
CA LEU A 126 -11.49 8.58 -7.20
C LEU A 126 -10.21 8.38 -6.38
N LEU A 127 -10.35 8.14 -5.06
CA LEU A 127 -9.23 7.81 -4.19
C LEU A 127 -8.59 6.49 -4.60
N VAL A 128 -9.41 5.47 -4.83
CA VAL A 128 -8.96 4.16 -5.31
C VAL A 128 -8.28 4.29 -6.67
N SER A 129 -8.84 5.08 -7.60
CA SER A 129 -8.24 5.32 -8.91
C SER A 129 -6.90 6.07 -8.83
N HIS A 130 -6.75 6.99 -7.87
CA HIS A 130 -5.51 7.75 -7.67
C HIS A 130 -4.34 6.85 -7.23
N PHE A 131 -4.58 5.95 -6.26
CA PHE A 131 -3.56 5.02 -5.79
C PHE A 131 -3.42 3.77 -6.68
N GLY A 132 -4.52 3.35 -7.32
CA GLY A 132 -4.61 2.17 -8.19
C GLY A 132 -4.62 0.85 -7.40
N ASP A 133 -3.47 0.50 -6.83
CA ASP A 133 -3.23 -0.77 -6.15
C ASP A 133 -2.11 -0.67 -5.10
N THR A 134 -1.98 -1.71 -4.27
CA THR A 134 -0.99 -1.78 -3.19
C THR A 134 0.44 -1.69 -3.69
N LEU A 135 0.76 -2.30 -4.84
CA LEU A 135 2.12 -2.28 -5.39
C LEU A 135 2.49 -0.89 -5.89
N ALA A 136 1.58 -0.22 -6.60
CA ALA A 136 1.77 1.16 -7.04
C ALA A 136 1.96 2.10 -5.83
N ALA A 137 1.10 1.98 -4.80
CA ALA A 137 1.18 2.79 -3.58
C ALA A 137 2.48 2.55 -2.79
N LEU A 138 2.99 1.32 -2.74
CA LEU A 138 4.21 0.99 -1.98
C LEU A 138 5.51 1.31 -2.73
N ASN A 139 5.52 1.15 -4.06
CA ASN A 139 6.76 1.21 -4.86
C ASN A 139 6.98 2.54 -5.59
N ARG A 140 5.92 3.31 -5.92
CA ARG A 140 6.07 4.60 -6.60
C ARG A 140 6.36 5.72 -5.59
N PRO A 141 7.45 6.50 -5.73
CA PRO A 141 7.84 7.52 -4.74
C PRO A 141 6.73 8.48 -4.36
N VAL A 142 6.10 9.11 -5.35
CA VAL A 142 5.05 10.12 -5.14
C VAL A 142 3.82 9.54 -4.44
N LEU A 143 3.37 8.35 -4.86
CA LEU A 143 2.21 7.71 -4.23
C LEU A 143 2.52 7.24 -2.80
N ARG A 144 3.74 6.74 -2.56
CA ARG A 144 4.16 6.33 -1.22
C ARG A 144 4.19 7.51 -0.25
N GLU A 145 4.73 8.65 -0.68
CA GLU A 145 4.71 9.88 0.12
C GLU A 145 3.28 10.31 0.44
N GLN A 146 2.42 10.37 -0.58
CA GLN A 146 1.00 10.73 -0.41
C GLN A 146 0.26 9.75 0.50
N LEU A 147 0.50 8.44 0.37
CA LEU A 147 -0.06 7.41 1.24
C LEU A 147 0.27 7.69 2.72
N LEU A 148 1.53 8.02 3.03
CA LEU A 148 1.96 8.30 4.40
C LEU A 148 1.33 9.58 4.98
N THR A 149 0.94 10.53 4.12
CA THR A 149 0.22 11.74 4.54
C THR A 149 -1.28 11.53 4.77
N LEU A 150 -1.85 10.41 4.33
CA LEU A 150 -3.28 10.16 4.47
C LEU A 150 -3.72 10.14 5.94
N PRO A 151 -4.88 10.74 6.26
CA PRO A 151 -5.56 10.49 7.53
C PRO A 151 -6.12 9.07 7.57
N ALA A 152 -6.47 8.61 8.77
CA ALA A 152 -6.97 7.25 8.98
C ALA A 152 -8.24 6.96 8.15
N VAL A 153 -9.19 7.90 8.12
CA VAL A 153 -10.46 7.75 7.38
C VAL A 153 -10.28 7.57 5.87
N ALA A 154 -9.23 8.15 5.28
CA ALA A 154 -8.91 7.95 3.87
C ALA A 154 -8.34 6.56 3.62
N LEU A 155 -7.47 6.10 4.52
CA LEU A 155 -6.94 4.75 4.45
C LEU A 155 -8.03 3.71 4.69
N GLU A 156 -8.99 3.96 5.60
CA GLU A 156 -10.19 3.13 5.79
C GLU A 156 -10.97 3.03 4.47
N ALA A 157 -11.30 4.15 3.83
CA ALA A 157 -12.00 4.16 2.54
C ALA A 157 -11.25 3.40 1.42
N LEU A 158 -9.92 3.50 1.39
CA LEU A 158 -9.08 2.76 0.44
C LEU A 158 -9.13 1.24 0.70
N LEU A 159 -8.94 0.83 1.96
CA LEU A 159 -8.89 -0.57 2.36
C LEU A 159 -10.27 -1.25 2.39
N GLU A 160 -11.37 -0.51 2.45
CA GLU A 160 -12.71 -1.06 2.29
C GLU A 160 -13.01 -1.47 0.84
N SER A 161 -12.37 -0.84 -0.15
CA SER A 161 -12.70 -1.08 -1.55
C SER A 161 -12.15 -2.40 -2.08
N ASP A 162 -13.00 -3.19 -2.74
CA ASP A 162 -12.59 -4.39 -3.50
C ASP A 162 -11.76 -4.04 -4.75
N ASP A 163 -11.90 -2.82 -5.26
CA ASP A 163 -11.25 -2.35 -6.49
C ASP A 163 -9.83 -1.84 -6.25
N PHE A 164 -9.46 -1.56 -4.99
CA PHE A 164 -8.09 -1.27 -4.61
C PHE A 164 -7.27 -2.56 -4.74
N GLY A 165 -6.55 -2.64 -5.85
CA GLY A 165 -5.95 -3.89 -6.28
C GLY A 165 -4.82 -4.34 -5.37
N THR A 166 -4.54 -5.63 -5.34
CA THR A 166 -3.36 -6.17 -4.66
C THR A 166 -2.85 -7.42 -5.37
N ASP A 167 -1.59 -7.77 -5.17
CA ASP A 167 -1.06 -9.06 -5.58
C ASP A 167 -1.49 -10.16 -4.60
N THR A 168 -1.43 -9.86 -3.31
CA THR A 168 -1.87 -10.70 -2.18
C THR A 168 -2.35 -9.81 -1.03
N GLU A 169 -3.11 -10.35 -0.07
CA GLU A 169 -3.48 -9.57 1.12
C GLU A 169 -2.25 -9.26 2.01
N ASP A 170 -1.15 -9.99 1.85
CA ASP A 170 0.13 -9.71 2.52
C ASP A 170 0.65 -8.29 2.22
N SER A 171 0.51 -7.85 0.96
CA SER A 171 0.88 -6.48 0.56
C SER A 171 -0.06 -5.43 1.14
N VAL A 172 -1.33 -5.76 1.38
CA VAL A 172 -2.26 -4.88 2.13
C VAL A 172 -1.80 -4.77 3.59
N MET A 173 -1.41 -5.88 4.20
CA MET A 173 -0.87 -5.90 5.56
C MET A 173 0.43 -5.06 5.66
N LEU A 174 1.32 -5.16 4.67
CA LEU A 174 2.54 -4.36 4.59
C LEU A 174 2.23 -2.87 4.37
N LEU A 175 1.26 -2.55 3.53
CA LEU A 175 0.82 -1.17 3.32
C LEU A 175 0.32 -0.56 4.62
N LEU A 176 -0.50 -1.29 5.37
CA LEU A 176 -0.98 -0.84 6.68
C LEU A 176 0.17 -0.71 7.69
N ALA A 177 1.07 -1.70 7.77
CA ALA A 177 2.24 -1.64 8.65
C ALA A 177 3.12 -0.42 8.35
N THR A 178 3.34 -0.14 7.06
CA THR A 178 4.11 1.00 6.57
C THR A 178 3.47 2.32 7.02
N TRP A 179 2.16 2.46 6.87
CA TRP A 179 1.44 3.64 7.31
C TRP A 179 1.44 3.79 8.84
N MET A 180 1.23 2.68 9.57
CA MET A 180 1.21 2.66 11.03
C MET A 180 2.56 3.06 11.63
N ARG A 181 3.68 2.68 11.01
CA ARG A 181 5.01 3.09 11.47
C ARG A 181 5.14 4.61 11.60
N GLU A 182 4.62 5.35 10.63
CA GLU A 182 4.70 6.83 10.61
C GLU A 182 3.55 7.48 11.40
N ASN A 183 2.37 6.85 11.44
CA ASN A 183 1.13 7.51 11.84
C ASN A 183 0.53 7.03 13.16
N ARG A 184 1.06 5.98 13.76
CA ARG A 184 0.54 5.42 15.02
C ARG A 184 0.48 6.45 16.16
N GLY A 185 1.43 7.38 16.24
CA GLY A 185 1.46 8.42 17.28
C GLY A 185 0.38 9.49 17.14
N ARG A 186 -0.16 9.69 15.93
CA ARG A 186 -1.19 10.71 15.63
C ARG A 186 -2.59 10.13 15.43
N THR A 187 -2.76 8.83 15.62
CA THR A 187 -4.02 8.12 15.39
C THR A 187 -4.47 7.42 16.66
N ASP A 188 -5.74 7.61 17.03
CA ASP A 188 -6.30 7.00 18.23
C ASP A 188 -6.38 5.46 18.11
N SER A 189 -6.65 4.77 19.23
CA SER A 189 -6.73 3.31 19.26
C SER A 189 -7.91 2.76 18.47
N ALA A 190 -9.05 3.46 18.44
CA ALA A 190 -10.26 2.98 17.77
C ALA A 190 -10.10 3.01 16.25
N ALA A 191 -9.53 4.09 15.70
CA ALA A 191 -9.18 4.19 14.28
C ALA A 191 -8.15 3.13 13.88
N ARG A 192 -7.13 2.89 14.71
CA ARG A 192 -6.16 1.82 14.46
C ARG A 192 -6.80 0.44 14.44
N GLU A 193 -7.72 0.17 15.36
CA GLU A 193 -8.48 -1.08 15.42
C GLU A 193 -9.37 -1.27 14.18
N ARG A 194 -10.09 -0.21 13.75
CA ARG A 194 -10.88 -0.25 12.49
C ARG A 194 -10.00 -0.57 11.29
N LEU A 195 -8.86 0.10 11.14
CA LEU A 195 -7.91 -0.17 10.06
C LEU A 195 -7.41 -1.63 10.08
N CYS A 196 -7.05 -2.16 11.25
CA CYS A 196 -6.61 -3.55 11.38
C CYS A 196 -7.71 -4.54 10.98
N ARG A 197 -8.99 -4.22 11.23
CA ARG A 197 -10.14 -5.04 10.84
C ARG A 197 -10.35 -5.13 9.33
N LEU A 198 -9.85 -4.17 8.54
CA LEU A 198 -10.04 -4.13 7.10
C LEU A 198 -9.10 -5.07 6.32
N VAL A 199 -8.11 -5.68 6.97
CA VAL A 199 -7.23 -6.69 6.35
C VAL A 199 -7.94 -8.03 6.30
N ARG A 200 -8.06 -8.66 5.13
CA ARG A 200 -8.74 -9.96 4.96
C ARG A 200 -7.81 -11.10 5.38
N LEU A 201 -7.68 -11.32 6.68
CA LEU A 201 -6.71 -12.27 7.25
C LEU A 201 -6.78 -13.68 6.65
N VAL A 202 -7.96 -14.18 6.28
CA VAL A 202 -8.13 -15.48 5.60
C VAL A 202 -7.57 -15.53 4.16
N GLN A 203 -7.27 -14.37 3.57
CA GLN A 203 -6.65 -14.22 2.24
C GLN A 203 -5.13 -14.01 2.30
N LEU A 204 -4.53 -14.04 3.50
CA LEU A 204 -3.08 -14.02 3.64
C LEU A 204 -2.45 -15.28 3.04
N SER A 205 -1.22 -15.16 2.56
CA SER A 205 -0.43 -16.34 2.19
C SER A 205 -0.16 -17.22 3.40
N ARG A 206 0.21 -18.48 3.13
CA ARG A 206 0.59 -19.43 4.18
C ARG A 206 1.74 -18.91 5.02
N GLN A 207 2.70 -18.23 4.42
CA GLN A 207 3.86 -17.65 5.10
C GLN A 207 3.42 -16.55 6.06
N TYR A 208 2.56 -15.64 5.62
CA TYR A 208 2.06 -14.57 6.46
C TYR A 208 1.17 -15.08 7.58
N ALA A 209 0.25 -15.99 7.26
CA ALA A 209 -0.68 -16.56 8.23
C ALA A 209 0.03 -17.37 9.31
N THR A 210 1.04 -18.18 8.97
CA THR A 210 1.69 -19.09 9.95
C THR A 210 2.91 -18.49 10.64
N PHE A 211 3.49 -17.40 10.12
CA PHE A 211 4.69 -16.79 10.69
C PHE A 211 4.46 -15.34 11.15
N VAL A 212 4.08 -14.44 10.23
CA VAL A 212 4.01 -13.00 10.55
C VAL A 212 2.85 -12.71 11.51
N LEU A 213 1.65 -13.24 11.22
CA LEU A 213 0.44 -12.96 11.99
C LEU A 213 0.53 -13.43 13.47
N PRO A 214 1.03 -14.64 13.80
CA PRO A 214 1.22 -15.06 15.18
C PRO A 214 2.21 -14.18 15.95
N LEU A 215 3.29 -13.72 15.30
CA LEU A 215 4.26 -12.84 15.93
C LEU A 215 3.67 -11.44 16.18
N LEU A 216 2.87 -10.90 15.26
CA LEU A 216 2.13 -9.66 15.50
C LEU A 216 1.11 -9.81 16.64
N ALA A 217 0.46 -10.96 16.76
CA ALA A 217 -0.45 -11.26 17.86
C ALA A 217 0.28 -11.34 19.21
N ALA A 218 1.46 -11.96 19.22
CA ALA A 218 2.32 -12.02 20.40
C ALA A 218 2.80 -10.62 20.81
N ASP A 219 3.24 -9.80 19.85
CA ASP A 219 3.63 -8.40 20.08
C ASP A 219 2.48 -7.60 20.69
N PHE A 220 1.25 -7.77 20.17
CA PHE A 220 0.06 -7.13 20.72
C PHE A 220 -0.20 -7.55 22.17
N ALA A 221 -0.20 -8.86 22.44
CA ALA A 221 -0.43 -9.42 23.78
C ALA A 221 0.63 -9.01 24.81
N SER A 222 1.91 -9.03 24.43
CA SER A 222 3.04 -8.61 25.28
C SER A 222 2.94 -7.13 25.63
N SER A 223 2.56 -6.31 24.66
CA SER A 223 2.53 -4.86 24.78
C SER A 223 1.34 -4.32 25.57
N CYS A 224 0.24 -5.08 25.68
CA CYS A 224 -0.87 -4.76 26.58
C CYS A 224 -0.44 -4.68 28.06
N LYS A 225 0.71 -5.27 28.43
CA LYS A 225 1.27 -5.18 29.79
C LYS A 225 2.04 -3.87 30.05
N VAL A 226 2.44 -3.16 29.00
CA VAL A 226 3.37 -2.00 29.07
C VAL A 226 2.68 -0.70 28.60
N ASN A 227 1.34 -0.67 28.53
CA ASN A 227 0.53 0.45 28.03
C ASN A 227 0.91 0.94 26.61
N ASN A 228 1.55 0.10 25.80
CA ASN A 228 1.97 0.45 24.43
C ASN A 228 1.64 -0.68 23.44
N PRO A 229 0.36 -1.12 23.33
CA PRO A 229 -0.04 -2.33 22.59
C PRO A 229 0.58 -2.38 21.19
N GLY A 230 0.96 -3.56 20.70
CA GLY A 230 1.46 -3.74 19.34
C GLY A 230 0.58 -3.04 18.30
N TRP A 231 1.13 -2.66 17.15
CA TRP A 231 0.37 -1.84 16.20
C TRP A 231 -0.82 -2.59 15.58
N PHE A 232 -0.73 -3.91 15.45
CA PHE A 232 -1.76 -4.75 14.86
C PHE A 232 -2.65 -5.37 15.95
N SER A 233 -3.91 -4.93 15.99
CA SER A 233 -4.87 -5.35 17.03
C SER A 233 -5.46 -6.73 16.74
N THR A 234 -4.72 -7.79 17.06
CA THR A 234 -5.20 -9.18 16.96
C THR A 234 -4.80 -10.01 18.17
N SER A 235 -5.63 -10.99 18.53
CA SER A 235 -5.35 -11.92 19.63
C SER A 235 -4.59 -13.15 19.11
N CYS A 236 -3.84 -13.82 19.99
CA CYS A 236 -3.18 -15.08 19.64
C CYS A 236 -4.18 -16.16 19.22
N ALA A 237 -5.37 -16.18 19.83
CA ALA A 237 -6.44 -17.11 19.46
C ALA A 237 -6.93 -16.90 18.03
N ASN A 238 -7.14 -15.63 17.63
CA ASN A 238 -7.54 -15.31 16.26
C ASN A 238 -6.43 -15.63 15.26
N ALA A 239 -5.17 -15.31 15.59
CA ALA A 239 -4.04 -15.65 14.75
C ALA A 239 -3.89 -17.18 14.55
N ALA A 240 -4.08 -17.97 15.60
CA ALA A 240 -4.04 -19.43 15.54
C ALA A 240 -5.18 -19.99 14.67
N LEU A 241 -6.39 -19.46 14.83
CA LEU A 241 -7.55 -19.84 14.03
C LEU A 241 -7.35 -19.54 12.53
N ILE A 242 -6.87 -18.34 12.20
CA ILE A 242 -6.54 -17.96 10.81
C ILE A 242 -5.43 -18.85 10.26
N SER A 243 -4.40 -19.14 11.06
CA SER A 243 -3.30 -20.03 10.67
C SER A 243 -3.83 -21.42 10.32
N ALA A 244 -4.71 -21.97 11.15
CA ALA A 244 -5.34 -23.27 10.93
C ALA A 244 -6.19 -23.25 9.66
N TYR A 245 -7.02 -22.22 9.45
CA TYR A 245 -7.83 -22.05 8.25
C TYR A 245 -6.98 -22.01 6.97
N VAL A 246 -5.92 -21.21 6.95
CA VAL A 246 -5.04 -21.10 5.77
C VAL A 246 -4.27 -22.40 5.53
N ALA A 247 -3.89 -23.11 6.59
CA ALA A 247 -3.19 -24.39 6.53
C ALA A 247 -4.09 -25.60 6.24
N ALA A 248 -5.42 -25.46 6.32
CA ALA A 248 -6.38 -26.53 6.05
C ALA A 248 -6.15 -27.15 4.67
N ALA A 249 -6.25 -28.47 4.62
CA ALA A 249 -5.82 -29.28 3.47
C ALA A 249 -6.83 -29.26 2.32
N SER A 250 -8.09 -28.95 2.59
CA SER A 250 -9.17 -28.99 1.60
C SER A 250 -10.08 -27.77 1.67
N ARG A 251 -10.78 -27.49 0.56
CA ARG A 251 -11.84 -26.46 0.51
C ARG A 251 -13.00 -26.80 1.44
N TYR A 252 -13.30 -28.09 1.60
CA TYR A 252 -14.35 -28.58 2.51
C TYR A 252 -14.01 -28.26 3.97
N GLU A 253 -12.80 -28.61 4.42
CA GLU A 253 -12.33 -28.28 5.77
C GLU A 253 -12.37 -26.77 6.05
N ARG A 254 -11.98 -25.94 5.06
CA ARG A 254 -12.09 -24.49 5.14
C ARG A 254 -13.54 -24.01 5.26
N ALA A 255 -14.46 -24.60 4.52
CA ALA A 255 -15.88 -24.23 4.55
C ALA A 255 -16.48 -24.55 5.94
N GLU A 256 -16.25 -25.75 6.46
CA GLU A 256 -16.70 -26.15 7.80
C GLU A 256 -16.12 -25.22 8.88
N MET A 257 -14.82 -24.93 8.83
CA MET A 257 -14.20 -23.97 9.75
C MET A 257 -14.85 -22.59 9.67
N LEU A 258 -15.19 -22.09 8.47
CA LEU A 258 -15.86 -20.80 8.34
C LEU A 258 -17.28 -20.80 8.89
N GLU A 259 -18.03 -21.89 8.75
CA GLU A 259 -19.36 -22.02 9.35
C GLU A 259 -19.31 -21.91 10.87
N ASP A 260 -18.36 -22.59 11.50
CA ASP A 260 -18.13 -22.51 12.95
C ASP A 260 -17.70 -21.10 13.41
N ILE A 261 -16.92 -20.41 12.59
CA ILE A 261 -16.42 -19.04 12.87
C ILE A 261 -17.50 -17.98 12.62
N ALA A 262 -18.43 -18.24 11.70
CA ALA A 262 -19.43 -17.28 11.27
C ALA A 262 -20.32 -16.87 12.45
N ASP A 263 -20.64 -17.77 13.38
CA ASP A 263 -21.47 -17.43 14.53
C ASP A 263 -20.82 -16.42 15.50
N VAL A 264 -19.49 -16.30 15.52
CA VAL A 264 -18.76 -15.38 16.40
C VAL A 264 -18.34 -14.09 15.67
N SER A 265 -18.26 -14.08 14.34
CA SER A 265 -17.58 -13.00 13.60
C SER A 265 -18.17 -12.61 12.24
N LYS A 266 -19.43 -12.96 11.92
CA LYS A 266 -20.15 -12.71 10.64
C LYS A 266 -19.98 -11.32 9.99
N GLN A 267 -19.48 -10.31 10.69
CA GLN A 267 -19.29 -8.94 10.19
C GLN A 267 -17.82 -8.51 10.08
N SER A 268 -16.86 -9.31 10.54
CA SER A 268 -15.45 -8.94 10.49
C SER A 268 -14.85 -9.18 9.11
N PRO A 269 -14.28 -8.16 8.45
CA PRO A 269 -13.62 -8.35 7.15
C PRO A 269 -12.44 -9.32 7.20
N TRP A 270 -11.90 -9.63 8.40
CA TRP A 270 -10.87 -10.65 8.60
C TRP A 270 -11.21 -12.00 7.97
N PHE A 271 -12.48 -12.40 8.00
CA PHE A 271 -12.95 -13.69 7.49
C PHE A 271 -13.58 -13.60 6.10
N SER A 272 -13.45 -12.45 5.43
CA SER A 272 -13.93 -12.29 4.06
C SER A 272 -13.17 -13.21 3.11
N THR A 273 -13.88 -14.16 2.50
CA THR A 273 -13.33 -15.05 1.47
C THR A 273 -13.21 -14.39 0.09
N ARG A 274 -13.75 -13.18 -0.06
CA ARG A 274 -13.67 -12.41 -1.30
C ARG A 274 -12.27 -11.83 -1.45
N ALA A 275 -11.53 -12.27 -2.47
CA ALA A 275 -10.27 -11.64 -2.84
C ALA A 275 -10.50 -10.24 -3.44
N ARG A 276 -9.55 -9.33 -3.23
CA ARG A 276 -9.50 -8.04 -3.93
C ARG A 276 -9.11 -8.24 -5.39
N ARG A 277 -9.31 -7.21 -6.22
CA ARG A 277 -8.85 -7.20 -7.61
C ARG A 277 -7.34 -7.50 -7.69
N ARG A 278 -6.93 -8.46 -8.52
CA ARG A 278 -5.49 -8.73 -8.75
C ARG A 278 -4.86 -7.58 -9.52
N CYS A 279 -3.73 -7.07 -9.06
CA CYS A 279 -3.07 -5.92 -9.70
C CYS A 279 -1.91 -6.28 -10.65
N ILE A 280 -1.41 -7.51 -10.62
CA ILE A 280 -0.37 -7.94 -11.57
C ILE A 280 -1.05 -8.33 -12.89
N PRO A 281 -0.74 -7.69 -14.03
CA PRO A 281 -1.30 -8.06 -15.33
C PRO A 281 -0.71 -9.39 -15.82
N GLU A 282 -1.36 -10.03 -16.80
CA GLU A 282 -0.88 -11.32 -17.36
C GLU A 282 0.55 -11.24 -17.91
N ALA A 283 0.92 -10.11 -18.52
CA ALA A 283 2.27 -9.87 -19.02
C ALA A 283 3.33 -9.71 -17.92
N GLY A 284 2.89 -9.54 -16.66
CA GLY A 284 3.73 -9.22 -15.53
C GLY A 284 3.98 -7.72 -15.36
N LEU A 285 4.52 -7.36 -14.19
CA LEU A 285 4.85 -5.99 -13.81
C LEU A 285 6.36 -5.78 -13.79
N ASP A 286 6.85 -4.85 -14.60
CA ASP A 286 8.28 -4.62 -14.80
C ASP A 286 8.86 -3.56 -13.86
N PHE A 287 10.01 -3.88 -13.27
CA PHE A 287 10.82 -3.00 -12.44
C PHE A 287 12.25 -2.95 -12.97
N ARG A 288 12.75 -1.74 -13.26
CA ARG A 288 14.14 -1.58 -13.74
C ARG A 288 15.09 -1.48 -12.56
N TRP A 289 16.27 -2.06 -12.69
CA TRP A 289 17.33 -1.93 -11.70
C TRP A 289 18.66 -1.61 -12.36
N SER A 290 19.55 -0.96 -11.61
CA SER A 290 20.88 -0.62 -12.11
C SER A 290 21.91 -0.58 -11.00
N LEU A 291 23.16 -0.93 -11.32
CA LEU A 291 24.30 -0.88 -10.42
C LEU A 291 25.43 -0.07 -11.05
N ASP A 292 25.84 1.01 -10.40
CA ASP A 292 26.92 1.89 -10.85
C ASP A 292 28.30 1.23 -10.73
N LYS A 293 29.14 1.46 -11.74
CA LYS A 293 30.50 0.91 -11.83
C LYS A 293 31.40 1.37 -10.69
N GLU A 294 31.26 2.62 -10.26
CA GLU A 294 32.05 3.19 -9.16
C GLU A 294 31.74 2.48 -7.85
N LYS A 295 30.45 2.31 -7.54
CA LYS A 295 29.99 1.58 -6.35
C LYS A 295 30.46 0.12 -6.37
N LEU A 296 30.37 -0.51 -7.53
CA LEU A 296 30.83 -1.88 -7.72
C LEU A 296 32.34 -2.00 -7.49
N ARG A 297 33.14 -1.06 -8.04
CA ARG A 297 34.58 -1.03 -7.81
C ARG A 297 34.91 -0.88 -6.33
N GLU A 298 34.26 0.06 -5.64
CA GLU A 298 34.51 0.29 -4.20
C GLU A 298 34.28 -0.99 -3.37
N VAL A 299 33.24 -1.75 -3.70
CA VAL A 299 32.95 -3.00 -3.00
C VAL A 299 33.97 -4.10 -3.34
N LEU A 300 34.34 -4.23 -4.61
CA LEU A 300 35.33 -5.21 -5.06
C LEU A 300 36.73 -4.94 -4.50
N ASP A 301 37.12 -3.67 -4.35
CA ASP A 301 38.40 -3.28 -3.76
C ASP A 301 38.51 -3.68 -2.28
N LYS A 302 37.37 -3.83 -1.59
CA LYS A 302 37.27 -4.26 -0.19
C LYS A 302 37.10 -5.78 -0.03
N LEU A 303 36.99 -6.53 -1.13
CA LEU A 303 36.76 -7.97 -1.12
C LEU A 303 37.99 -8.72 -0.63
N GLN A 304 37.83 -9.48 0.46
CA GLN A 304 38.87 -10.34 1.03
C GLN A 304 39.14 -11.56 0.12
N PRO A 305 40.34 -12.18 0.21
CA PRO A 305 40.72 -13.33 -0.63
C PRO A 305 39.70 -14.47 -0.64
N ASP A 306 39.17 -14.83 0.53
CA ASP A 306 38.17 -15.90 0.72
C ASP A 306 36.79 -15.32 1.08
N GLY A 307 36.58 -14.03 0.82
CA GLY A 307 35.34 -13.34 1.14
C GLY A 307 34.33 -13.44 0.01
N GLU A 308 33.06 -13.55 0.38
CA GLU A 308 31.93 -13.25 -0.49
C GLU A 308 31.42 -11.84 -0.14
N VAL A 309 31.00 -11.07 -1.13
CA VAL A 309 30.33 -9.80 -0.91
C VAL A 309 29.08 -9.69 -1.76
N PHE A 310 28.04 -9.12 -1.15
CA PHE A 310 26.74 -8.96 -1.76
C PHE A 310 26.50 -7.48 -2.02
N VAL A 311 26.28 -7.14 -3.28
CA VAL A 311 26.07 -5.77 -3.73
C VAL A 311 24.60 -5.62 -4.11
N PRO A 312 23.79 -4.87 -3.33
CA PRO A 312 22.44 -4.55 -3.73
C PRO A 312 22.44 -3.78 -5.05
N CYS A 313 21.57 -4.19 -5.96
CA CYS A 313 21.29 -3.54 -7.23
C CYS A 313 19.98 -2.75 -7.09
N PRO A 314 20.03 -1.44 -6.80
CA PRO A 314 18.83 -0.65 -6.55
C PRO A 314 17.84 -0.70 -7.71
N VAL A 315 16.57 -0.82 -7.35
CA VAL A 315 15.43 -0.76 -8.27
C VAL A 315 14.96 0.69 -8.35
N ASP A 316 14.43 1.10 -9.51
CA ASP A 316 13.82 2.42 -9.73
C ASP A 316 12.46 2.54 -9.00
N THR A 317 12.52 2.52 -7.67
CA THR A 317 11.39 2.65 -6.74
C THR A 317 11.73 3.66 -5.65
N ALA A 318 10.72 4.05 -4.86
CA ALA A 318 10.87 4.97 -3.73
C ALA A 318 11.98 4.59 -2.74
N SER A 319 12.18 3.29 -2.55
CA SER A 319 13.02 2.74 -1.50
C SER A 319 14.23 1.96 -2.03
N GLY A 320 14.43 1.93 -3.35
CA GLY A 320 15.50 1.19 -4.01
C GLY A 320 15.28 -0.33 -4.03
N HIS A 321 14.11 -0.81 -3.63
CA HIS A 321 13.72 -2.22 -3.60
C HIS A 321 12.24 -2.38 -3.93
N ILE A 322 11.81 -3.62 -4.18
CA ILE A 322 10.44 -3.93 -4.57
C ILE A 322 9.70 -4.47 -3.36
N MET A 323 8.56 -3.87 -3.06
CA MET A 323 7.59 -4.38 -2.11
C MET A 323 6.53 -5.18 -2.86
N ALA A 324 6.48 -6.49 -2.62
CA ALA A 324 5.50 -7.40 -3.22
C ALA A 324 5.27 -8.58 -2.28
N ARG A 325 4.09 -9.20 -2.32
CA ARG A 325 3.70 -10.31 -1.43
C ARG A 325 4.00 -10.05 0.05
N GLY A 326 3.86 -8.80 0.48
CA GLY A 326 4.24 -8.35 1.82
C GLY A 326 5.75 -8.37 2.15
N PHE A 327 6.64 -8.74 1.25
CA PHE A 327 8.08 -8.78 1.49
C PHE A 327 8.84 -7.74 0.67
N ARG A 328 10.10 -7.51 1.08
CA ARG A 328 11.06 -6.69 0.33
C ARG A 328 11.92 -7.59 -0.53
N PHE A 329 11.97 -7.31 -1.82
CA PHE A 329 12.81 -7.98 -2.80
C PHE A 329 13.85 -7.04 -3.39
N THR A 330 15.11 -7.48 -3.42
CA THR A 330 16.23 -6.69 -3.98
C THR A 330 17.10 -7.59 -4.85
N PRO A 331 17.32 -7.26 -6.14
CA PRO A 331 18.34 -7.96 -6.91
C PRO A 331 19.71 -7.69 -6.29
N GLU A 332 20.52 -8.73 -6.12
CA GLU A 332 21.84 -8.66 -5.49
C GLU A 332 22.86 -9.35 -6.37
N LEU A 333 24.03 -8.73 -6.49
CA LEU A 333 25.20 -9.29 -7.14
C LEU A 333 26.11 -9.91 -6.06
N CYS A 334 26.25 -11.24 -6.08
CA CYS A 334 27.27 -11.96 -5.33
C CYS A 334 28.61 -11.88 -6.08
N CYS A 335 29.65 -11.43 -5.38
CA CYS A 335 31.01 -11.47 -5.89
C CYS A 335 31.88 -12.29 -4.93
N ALA A 336 32.60 -13.26 -5.47
CA ALA A 336 33.60 -14.06 -4.77
C ALA A 336 34.85 -14.19 -5.66
N ARG A 337 36.03 -14.32 -5.08
CA ARG A 337 37.28 -14.53 -5.84
C ARG A 337 37.43 -16.02 -6.15
N GLY A 338 37.78 -16.34 -7.40
CA GLY A 338 37.97 -17.74 -7.83
C GLY A 338 36.67 -18.51 -8.09
N GLU A 339 35.52 -17.84 -7.99
CA GLU A 339 34.21 -18.40 -8.33
C GLU A 339 33.47 -17.47 -9.31
N ASP A 340 32.50 -18.04 -10.02
CA ASP A 340 31.61 -17.26 -10.87
C ASP A 340 30.76 -16.33 -10.01
N SER A 341 30.82 -15.03 -10.32
CA SER A 341 29.94 -14.05 -9.69
C SER A 341 28.54 -14.21 -10.24
N SER A 342 27.52 -13.90 -9.44
CA SER A 342 26.16 -14.25 -9.81
C SER A 342 25.14 -13.23 -9.35
N ILE A 343 24.06 -13.08 -10.12
CA ILE A 343 22.95 -12.21 -9.72
C ILE A 343 21.77 -13.07 -9.29
N TYR A 344 21.28 -12.82 -8.09
CA TYR A 344 20.12 -13.48 -7.51
C TYR A 344 19.13 -12.43 -6.95
N LEU A 345 17.99 -12.91 -6.46
CA LEU A 345 16.99 -12.08 -5.80
C LEU A 345 17.02 -12.36 -4.29
N SER A 346 17.27 -11.33 -3.48
CA SER A 346 17.18 -11.43 -2.02
C SER A 346 15.77 -11.08 -1.53
N CYS A 347 15.37 -11.71 -0.43
CA CYS A 347 14.09 -11.47 0.23
C CYS A 347 14.32 -11.10 1.71
N GLN A 348 13.70 -10.00 2.15
CA GLN A 348 13.86 -9.47 3.50
C GLN A 348 12.51 -9.07 4.08
N LEU A 349 12.43 -9.06 5.42
CA LEU A 349 11.28 -8.51 6.12
C LEU A 349 11.32 -6.97 5.98
N PRO A 350 10.23 -6.32 5.58
CA PRO A 350 10.20 -4.87 5.49
C PRO A 350 10.42 -4.19 6.84
N GLU A 351 11.09 -3.05 6.83
CA GLU A 351 11.35 -2.22 8.02
C GLU A 351 10.07 -1.80 8.77
N ALA A 352 8.93 -1.79 8.08
CA ALA A 352 7.62 -1.54 8.67
C ALA A 352 7.28 -2.48 9.84
N TYR A 353 7.86 -3.69 9.83
CA TYR A 353 7.67 -4.69 10.88
C TYR A 353 8.76 -4.68 11.96
N LEU A 354 9.86 -3.97 11.73
CA LEU A 354 11.04 -3.96 12.60
C LEU A 354 10.89 -2.92 13.72
N LEU A 355 9.77 -2.97 14.45
CA LEU A 355 9.54 -2.06 15.56
C LEU A 355 10.39 -2.46 16.78
N PRO A 356 10.91 -1.51 17.56
CA PRO A 356 11.62 -1.82 18.80
C PRO A 356 10.77 -2.69 19.74
N GLY A 357 11.33 -3.84 20.14
CA GLY A 357 10.64 -4.81 21.00
C GLY A 357 9.72 -5.79 20.27
N SER A 358 9.67 -5.75 18.93
CA SER A 358 8.93 -6.75 18.15
C SER A 358 9.64 -8.11 18.16
N HIS A 359 8.87 -9.17 18.42
CA HIS A 359 9.33 -10.55 18.32
C HIS A 359 9.71 -10.96 16.89
N LEU A 360 9.35 -10.17 15.87
CA LEU A 360 9.80 -10.39 14.49
C LEU A 360 11.32 -10.21 14.32
N LEU A 361 11.97 -9.45 15.22
CA LEU A 361 13.43 -9.24 15.21
C LEU A 361 14.22 -10.40 15.82
N ASP A 362 13.58 -11.22 16.65
CA ASP A 362 14.25 -12.29 17.40
C ASP A 362 14.46 -13.56 16.55
N VAL A 363 13.86 -13.63 15.37
CA VAL A 363 13.86 -14.83 14.55
C VAL A 363 15.10 -14.90 13.66
N LYS A 364 16.02 -15.81 14.01
CA LYS A 364 17.24 -16.09 13.23
C LYS A 364 16.98 -16.83 11.90
N HIS A 365 15.87 -17.56 11.81
CA HIS A 365 15.48 -18.33 10.64
C HIS A 365 14.02 -18.01 10.30
N GLY A 366 13.81 -17.10 9.34
CA GLY A 366 12.48 -16.75 8.91
C GLY A 366 11.85 -17.81 7.99
N PRO A 367 10.57 -17.62 7.63
CA PRO A 367 9.83 -18.54 6.77
C PRO A 367 10.46 -18.58 5.39
N VAL A 368 10.06 -19.61 4.67
CA VAL A 368 10.38 -19.73 3.26
C VAL A 368 9.31 -19.00 2.45
N VAL A 369 9.73 -18.02 1.68
CA VAL A 369 8.90 -17.14 0.84
C VAL A 369 8.96 -17.61 -0.60
N ASP A 370 7.83 -17.60 -1.27
CA ASP A 370 7.70 -17.87 -2.70
C ASP A 370 7.43 -16.57 -3.48
N ILE A 371 7.99 -16.46 -4.68
CA ILE A 371 7.70 -15.36 -5.59
C ILE A 371 7.72 -15.83 -7.03
N SER A 372 6.63 -15.55 -7.75
CA SER A 372 6.57 -15.73 -9.19
C SER A 372 7.20 -14.51 -9.86
N ALA A 373 8.44 -14.63 -10.34
CA ALA A 373 9.17 -13.51 -10.94
C ALA A 373 10.15 -13.96 -12.02
N ARG A 374 10.62 -13.02 -12.86
CA ARG A 374 11.73 -13.21 -13.79
C ARG A 374 12.75 -12.10 -13.61
N LEU A 375 13.99 -12.46 -13.34
CA LEU A 375 15.10 -11.52 -13.25
C LEU A 375 15.89 -11.55 -14.55
N PHE A 376 16.11 -10.39 -15.14
CA PHE A 376 16.84 -10.17 -16.38
C PHE A 376 18.06 -9.31 -16.11
N ILE A 377 19.18 -9.63 -16.75
CA ILE A 377 20.34 -8.73 -16.85
C ILE A 377 20.62 -8.42 -18.33
N ASN A 378 20.95 -7.16 -18.62
CA ASN A 378 21.36 -6.76 -19.96
C ASN A 378 22.81 -7.20 -20.23
N ARG A 379 23.00 -7.97 -21.28
CA ARG A 379 24.32 -8.42 -21.76
C ARG A 379 24.52 -7.96 -23.19
N TRP A 380 25.72 -7.54 -23.54
CA TRP A 380 26.05 -7.04 -24.87
C TRP A 380 27.22 -7.80 -25.47
N ARG A 381 27.02 -8.33 -26.67
CA ARG A 381 28.07 -9.01 -27.45
C ARG A 381 28.03 -8.50 -28.90
N GLY A 382 29.15 -7.97 -29.38
CA GLY A 382 29.25 -7.45 -30.76
C GLY A 382 28.26 -6.33 -31.10
N GLY A 383 27.87 -5.50 -30.12
CA GLY A 383 26.89 -4.43 -30.30
C GLY A 383 25.41 -4.86 -30.22
N VAL A 384 25.13 -6.16 -30.12
CA VAL A 384 23.77 -6.69 -29.95
C VAL A 384 23.47 -6.90 -28.47
N GLN A 385 22.27 -6.48 -28.04
CA GLN A 385 21.77 -6.69 -26.68
C GLN A 385 21.09 -8.05 -26.56
N GLY A 386 21.53 -8.85 -25.59
CA GLY A 386 20.83 -10.03 -25.08
C GLY A 386 20.34 -9.80 -23.64
N THR A 387 19.35 -10.57 -23.23
CA THR A 387 18.74 -10.48 -21.89
C THR A 387 18.66 -11.87 -21.26
N PRO A 388 19.80 -12.45 -20.85
CA PRO A 388 19.78 -13.64 -20.00
C PRO A 388 18.87 -13.40 -18.79
N ASN A 389 18.13 -14.44 -18.43
CA ASN A 389 17.16 -14.36 -17.36
C ASN A 389 17.08 -15.67 -16.57
N VAL A 390 16.68 -15.54 -15.32
CA VAL A 390 16.30 -16.65 -14.44
C VAL A 390 14.84 -16.44 -14.03
N ARG A 391 14.08 -17.54 -14.00
CA ARG A 391 12.69 -17.55 -13.56
C ARG A 391 12.61 -18.12 -12.15
N PHE A 392 11.89 -17.43 -11.29
CA PHE A 392 11.46 -17.88 -9.98
C PHE A 392 9.99 -18.29 -10.09
N ALA A 393 9.70 -19.56 -9.82
CA ALA A 393 8.38 -20.15 -9.74
C ALA A 393 7.91 -20.27 -8.27
N GLU A 394 6.69 -20.76 -8.03
CA GLU A 394 6.17 -20.90 -6.66
C GLU A 394 6.94 -21.94 -5.83
N ASP A 395 7.48 -22.97 -6.48
CA ASP A 395 8.35 -23.96 -5.83
C ASP A 395 9.75 -23.41 -5.52
N ASP A 396 10.02 -22.16 -5.94
CA ASP A 396 11.28 -21.48 -5.74
C ASP A 396 11.37 -20.77 -4.39
N LEU A 397 11.40 -21.61 -3.38
CA LEU A 397 11.49 -21.32 -1.96
C LEU A 397 12.75 -20.49 -1.58
N MET A 398 12.55 -19.25 -1.14
CA MET A 398 13.58 -18.33 -0.64
C MET A 398 13.53 -18.22 0.89
N HIS A 399 14.66 -18.29 1.58
CA HIS A 399 14.68 -18.03 3.03
C HIS A 399 14.61 -16.52 3.32
N LEU A 400 13.71 -16.11 4.21
CA LEU A 400 13.66 -14.72 4.68
C LEU A 400 14.97 -14.33 5.37
N GLY A 401 15.62 -13.27 4.91
CA GLY A 401 16.93 -12.83 5.40
C GLY A 401 18.10 -13.74 4.96
N GLY A 402 17.81 -14.80 4.21
CA GLY A 402 18.78 -15.73 3.67
C GLY A 402 18.92 -15.63 2.16
N GLN A 403 19.87 -16.39 1.64
CA GLN A 403 20.13 -16.51 0.20
C GLN A 403 19.64 -17.86 -0.29
N ARG A 404 19.22 -17.91 -1.55
CA ARG A 404 19.02 -19.18 -2.25
C ARG A 404 20.23 -19.42 -3.16
N ARG A 405 21.05 -20.43 -2.83
CA ARG A 405 22.13 -20.88 -3.71
C ARG A 405 21.52 -21.75 -4.83
N GLY A 406 21.78 -21.42 -6.10
CA GLY A 406 21.42 -22.24 -7.27
C GLY A 406 20.37 -21.68 -8.23
N MET A 407 19.79 -20.50 -7.97
CA MET A 407 18.93 -19.79 -8.93
C MET A 407 19.48 -18.40 -9.20
N ASP A 408 20.46 -18.36 -10.07
CA ASP A 408 21.23 -17.18 -10.37
C ASP A 408 21.53 -17.03 -11.86
N ILE A 409 21.86 -15.81 -12.25
CA ILE A 409 22.46 -15.55 -13.56
C ILE A 409 23.96 -15.46 -13.36
N SER A 410 24.66 -16.54 -13.70
CA SER A 410 26.11 -16.59 -13.59
C SER A 410 26.76 -15.58 -14.55
N LEU A 411 27.63 -14.77 -14.00
CA LEU A 411 28.55 -13.87 -14.68
C LEU A 411 29.91 -14.56 -14.76
N ARG A 412 30.79 -14.02 -15.60
CA ARG A 412 32.16 -14.55 -15.69
C ARG A 412 32.91 -14.36 -14.37
N GLU A 413 33.72 -15.36 -14.02
CA GLU A 413 34.72 -15.33 -12.97
C GLU A 413 35.55 -14.02 -12.98
N LEU A 414 35.84 -13.53 -11.77
CA LEU A 414 36.72 -12.38 -11.55
C LEU A 414 38.19 -12.78 -11.82
N ALA A 415 38.67 -12.51 -13.04
CA ALA A 415 40.05 -12.78 -13.43
C ALA A 415 41.07 -11.96 -12.60
N ALA A 416 42.20 -12.60 -12.26
CA ALA A 416 43.21 -12.01 -11.38
C ALA A 416 44.08 -10.91 -12.02
N SER A 417 44.15 -10.79 -13.36
CA SER A 417 45.20 -9.99 -14.03
C SER A 417 44.76 -8.70 -14.72
N ASP A 418 43.53 -8.61 -15.25
CA ASP A 418 43.11 -7.47 -16.11
C ASP A 418 42.15 -6.48 -15.39
N GLY A 419 42.07 -6.60 -14.06
CA GLY A 419 41.15 -5.84 -13.23
C GLY A 419 39.75 -6.47 -13.19
N PRO A 420 39.09 -6.49 -12.02
CA PRO A 420 37.89 -7.32 -11.80
C PRO A 420 36.72 -6.94 -12.72
N LEU A 421 36.64 -5.68 -13.15
CA LEU A 421 35.57 -5.21 -14.04
C LEU A 421 35.79 -5.55 -15.52
N ALA A 422 37.01 -5.92 -15.93
CA ALA A 422 37.28 -6.31 -17.31
C ALA A 422 36.52 -7.58 -17.67
N ALA A 423 36.34 -8.52 -16.73
CA ALA A 423 35.54 -9.73 -16.92
C ALA A 423 34.07 -9.43 -17.27
N TRP A 424 33.56 -8.26 -16.87
CA TRP A 424 32.14 -7.88 -16.99
C TRP A 424 31.88 -6.78 -18.02
N PHE A 425 32.81 -6.53 -18.94
CA PHE A 425 32.64 -5.53 -20.00
C PHE A 425 31.37 -5.76 -20.84
N GLU A 426 30.93 -7.01 -20.99
CA GLU A 426 29.69 -7.37 -21.70
C GLU A 426 28.43 -6.88 -20.96
N TYR A 427 28.48 -6.70 -19.65
CA TYR A 427 27.34 -6.29 -18.81
C TYR A 427 27.37 -4.79 -18.46
N LEU A 428 28.54 -4.15 -18.56
CA LEU A 428 28.73 -2.74 -18.26
C LEU A 428 28.45 -1.86 -19.49
N ARG A 429 27.38 -1.06 -19.44
CA ARG A 429 27.08 -0.01 -20.42
C ARG A 429 26.93 1.34 -19.74
N HIS A 430 27.57 2.36 -20.30
CA HIS A 430 27.58 3.72 -19.74
C HIS A 430 27.95 3.77 -18.26
N GLY A 431 28.87 2.90 -17.83
CA GLY A 431 29.29 2.81 -16.42
C GLY A 431 28.27 2.12 -15.51
N ARG A 432 27.30 1.36 -16.04
CA ARG A 432 26.28 0.67 -15.25
C ARG A 432 26.06 -0.76 -15.70
N ILE A 433 25.81 -1.65 -14.75
CA ILE A 433 25.11 -2.91 -15.00
C ILE A 433 23.62 -2.61 -14.88
N THR A 434 22.81 -3.06 -15.83
CA THR A 434 21.36 -2.78 -15.83
C THR A 434 20.58 -4.06 -16.08
N GLY A 435 19.35 -4.08 -15.59
CA GLY A 435 18.45 -5.19 -15.83
C GLY A 435 17.01 -4.86 -15.49
N LYS A 436 16.21 -5.90 -15.41
CA LYS A 436 14.77 -5.82 -15.17
C LYS A 436 14.34 -6.95 -14.24
N LEU A 437 13.43 -6.70 -13.31
CA LEU A 437 12.69 -7.73 -12.60
C LEU A 437 11.23 -7.64 -13.03
N THR A 438 10.66 -8.74 -13.50
CA THR A 438 9.24 -8.82 -13.85
C THR A 438 8.53 -9.66 -12.80
N LEU A 439 7.60 -9.08 -12.06
CA LEU A 439 6.68 -9.84 -11.21
C LEU A 439 5.62 -10.52 -12.09
N LEU A 440 5.35 -11.78 -11.85
CA LEU A 440 4.37 -12.58 -12.58
C LEU A 440 3.17 -12.88 -11.69
N GLN A 441 2.02 -13.15 -12.31
CA GLN A 441 0.90 -13.69 -11.57
C GLN A 441 1.27 -15.06 -10.98
N ALA A 442 0.81 -15.31 -9.76
CA ALA A 442 0.78 -16.65 -9.19
C ALA A 442 -0.07 -17.55 -10.08
N VAL A 443 0.48 -18.69 -10.49
CA VAL A 443 -0.28 -19.70 -11.23
C VAL A 443 -1.19 -20.34 -10.20
N ALA A 444 -2.50 -20.34 -10.42
CA ALA A 444 -3.42 -20.97 -9.47
C ALA A 444 -3.15 -22.49 -9.47
N SER A 445 -2.24 -22.94 -8.62
CA SER A 445 -1.76 -24.32 -8.51
C SER A 445 -2.79 -25.26 -7.85
N TRP A 446 -4.05 -24.82 -7.71
CA TRP A 446 -5.07 -25.50 -6.91
C TRP A 446 -6.35 -25.87 -7.66
N ASP A 447 -6.40 -25.72 -9.00
CA ASP A 447 -7.55 -26.17 -9.81
C ASP A 447 -7.33 -27.52 -10.51
N GLU A 448 -6.22 -28.22 -10.27
CA GLU A 448 -6.05 -29.61 -10.71
C GLU A 448 -6.64 -30.59 -9.68
N GLY A 449 -7.97 -30.58 -9.66
CA GLY A 449 -8.81 -31.55 -8.98
C GLY A 449 -10.17 -31.59 -9.67
N GLU A 450 -10.16 -31.63 -11.00
CA GLU A 450 -11.29 -32.17 -11.75
C GLU A 450 -11.65 -33.51 -11.09
N GLU A 451 -12.84 -33.55 -10.51
CA GLU A 451 -13.55 -34.77 -10.15
C GLU A 451 -13.49 -35.69 -11.37
N ALA A 452 -12.53 -36.60 -11.38
CA ALA A 452 -12.56 -37.76 -12.25
C ALA A 452 -13.88 -38.46 -11.91
N GLY A 453 -14.85 -38.27 -12.80
CA GLY A 453 -16.21 -38.72 -12.62
C GLY A 453 -16.24 -40.14 -12.10
N ASP A 454 -16.94 -40.33 -10.98
CA ASP A 454 -17.37 -41.63 -10.51
C ASP A 454 -18.32 -42.19 -11.57
N GLY A 455 -17.73 -42.80 -12.60
CA GLY A 455 -18.39 -43.59 -13.61
C GLY A 455 -18.90 -44.87 -12.97
N ARG A 456 -19.87 -44.73 -12.07
CA ARG A 456 -20.67 -45.82 -11.56
C ARG A 456 -21.59 -46.26 -12.70
N SER A 457 -21.04 -47.17 -13.51
CA SER A 457 -21.77 -48.01 -14.45
C SER A 457 -22.97 -48.63 -13.73
N GLU A 458 -24.16 -48.09 -13.97
CA GLU A 458 -25.41 -48.81 -13.83
C GLU A 458 -25.33 -50.01 -14.80
N ARG A 459 -25.03 -51.19 -14.25
CA ARG A 459 -25.37 -52.45 -14.92
C ARG A 459 -26.86 -52.64 -14.77
N SER A 460 -27.56 -52.44 -15.88
CA SER A 460 -28.88 -53.00 -16.14
C SER A 460 -28.81 -54.53 -16.09
N ASP A 461 -29.37 -55.12 -15.04
CA ASP A 461 -29.88 -56.48 -15.06
C ASP A 461 -31.24 -56.44 -15.77
N GLU A 462 -31.23 -56.66 -17.09
CA GLU A 462 -32.37 -57.19 -17.84
C GLU A 462 -32.04 -58.64 -18.18
N GLY A 463 -32.90 -59.56 -17.74
CA GLY A 463 -32.77 -60.99 -18.01
C GLY A 463 -34.04 -61.74 -17.61
N ASP A 464 -35.10 -61.58 -18.41
CA ASP A 464 -36.19 -62.54 -18.56
C ASP A 464 -36.02 -63.19 -19.95
N GLU A 465 -35.64 -64.48 -19.98
CA GLU A 465 -36.14 -65.59 -20.84
C GLU A 465 -35.32 -66.88 -20.63
#